data_AF-A9XYP6-F1
#
_entry.id   AF-A9XYP6-F1
#
_cell.length_a   1.000
_cell.length_b   1.000
_cell.length_c   1.000
_cell.angle_alpha   90.00
_cell.angle_beta   90.00
_cell.angle_gamma   90.00
#
_symmetry.space_group_name_H-M   'P 1'
#
loop_
_entity.id
_entity.type
_entity.pdbx_description
1 polymer ?
#
loop_
_entity_poly.entity_id
_entity_poly.type
_entity_poly.pdbx_seq_one_letter_code
_entity_poly.pdbx_strand_id
1 'polypeptide(L)'
;LEKSRIVSQNSDERNYHIFYCMLAGLSKEEKGLLSLKEATDYRYLTGGKCIGCEGRDDTAEFADIRSAMKVLTFTDAEIWEVFKVLALLLHLGNIKTKAAVINNLDATEISEMSHVDTASTLLSVNRKSLVEAITTKTIFAHGETVVSTMSREQSVDVRDAFSKGIYGRLFIWIVSKINSAIYRPKASHHTSIGVL
;
A
#
# COMPACT_ATOMS: atom_id res chain seq x y z
N LEU A 1 2.30 11.50 -9.40
CA LEU A 1 1.73 10.54 -8.42
C LEU A 1 1.49 11.25 -7.10
N GLU A 2 0.22 11.40 -6.70
CA GLU A 2 -0.17 12.03 -5.44
C GLU A 2 -0.15 11.00 -4.29
N LYS A 3 1.00 10.81 -3.63
CA LYS A 3 1.17 9.73 -2.63
C LYS A 3 0.30 9.93 -1.38
N SER A 4 0.03 11.18 -1.00
CA SER A 4 -0.82 11.54 0.15
C SER A 4 -2.21 10.90 0.07
N ARG A 5 -2.76 10.77 -1.14
CA ARG A 5 -4.07 10.16 -1.41
C ARG A 5 -4.21 8.74 -0.86
N ILE A 6 -3.11 8.01 -0.67
CA ILE A 6 -3.13 6.66 -0.10
C ILE A 6 -3.65 6.65 1.34
N VAL A 7 -3.26 7.65 2.13
CA VAL A 7 -3.47 7.65 3.59
C VAL A 7 -4.53 8.66 4.04
N SER A 8 -4.87 9.61 3.19
CA SER A 8 -5.87 10.65 3.44
C SER A 8 -6.57 11.05 2.14
N GLN A 9 -7.89 11.29 2.22
CA GLN A 9 -8.71 11.76 1.10
C GLN A 9 -9.59 12.92 1.60
N ASN A 10 -9.88 13.88 0.72
CA ASN A 10 -10.86 14.92 1.03
C ASN A 10 -12.27 14.32 1.14
N SER A 11 -13.20 15.07 1.74
CA SER A 11 -14.61 14.68 1.74
C SER A 11 -15.09 14.42 0.31
N ASP A 12 -15.84 13.34 0.14
CA ASP A 12 -16.46 12.91 -1.11
C ASP A 12 -15.44 12.43 -2.17
N GLU A 13 -14.15 12.34 -1.83
CA GLU A 13 -13.13 11.74 -2.68
C GLU A 13 -12.84 10.28 -2.31
N ARG A 14 -12.58 9.47 -3.34
CA ARG A 14 -12.08 8.10 -3.19
C ARG A 14 -10.55 8.07 -3.13
N ASN A 15 -10.03 6.94 -2.66
CA ASN A 15 -8.65 6.55 -2.91
C ASN A 15 -8.45 6.12 -4.38
N TYR A 16 -7.26 5.66 -4.76
CA TYR A 16 -6.99 5.14 -6.11
C TYR A 16 -7.93 3.99 -6.48
N HIS A 17 -8.43 3.99 -7.73
CA HIS A 17 -9.45 3.05 -8.21
C HIS A 17 -9.04 1.58 -8.03
N ILE A 18 -7.76 1.28 -8.23
CA ILE A 18 -7.23 -0.09 -8.13
C ILE A 18 -7.62 -0.81 -6.83
N PHE A 19 -7.74 -0.11 -5.69
CA PHE A 19 -8.17 -0.75 -4.44
C PHE A 19 -9.62 -1.24 -4.52
N TYR A 20 -10.51 -0.40 -5.04
CA TYR A 20 -11.93 -0.73 -5.20
C TYR A 20 -12.12 -1.80 -6.27
N CYS A 21 -11.44 -1.66 -7.42
CA CYS A 21 -11.42 -2.67 -8.48
C CYS A 21 -10.94 -4.03 -7.97
N MET A 22 -9.82 -4.07 -7.25
CA MET A 22 -9.27 -5.30 -6.66
C MET A 22 -10.24 -5.94 -5.67
N LEU A 23 -10.86 -5.14 -4.79
CA LEU A 23 -11.85 -5.65 -3.85
C LEU A 23 -13.14 -6.12 -4.54
N ALA A 24 -13.55 -5.50 -5.65
CA ALA A 24 -14.74 -5.91 -6.39
C ALA A 24 -14.51 -7.13 -7.29
N GLY A 25 -13.29 -7.28 -7.84
CA GLY A 25 -13.01 -8.24 -8.91
C GLY A 25 -12.18 -9.47 -8.53
N LEU A 26 -11.51 -9.50 -7.37
CA LEU A 26 -10.85 -10.73 -6.89
C LEU A 26 -11.87 -11.82 -6.53
N SER A 27 -11.51 -13.08 -6.80
CA SER A 27 -12.31 -14.23 -6.39
C SER A 27 -12.37 -14.36 -4.85
N LYS A 28 -13.32 -15.15 -4.33
CA LYS A 28 -13.42 -15.42 -2.89
C LYS A 28 -12.15 -16.11 -2.36
N GLU A 29 -11.58 -17.01 -3.15
CA GLU A 29 -10.33 -17.70 -2.81
C GLU A 29 -9.15 -16.73 -2.79
N GLU A 30 -9.01 -15.88 -3.82
CA GLU A 30 -7.96 -14.86 -3.89
C GLU A 30 -8.05 -13.87 -2.71
N LYS A 31 -9.27 -13.40 -2.40
CA LYS A 31 -9.52 -12.56 -1.21
C LYS A 31 -9.12 -13.27 0.08
N GLY A 32 -9.44 -14.55 0.21
CA GLY A 32 -9.06 -15.37 1.37
C GLY A 32 -7.55 -15.44 1.57
N LEU A 33 -6.79 -15.67 0.49
CA LEU A 33 -5.33 -15.71 0.52
C LEU A 33 -4.70 -14.38 0.95
N LEU A 34 -5.36 -13.26 0.62
CA LEU A 34 -4.92 -11.91 0.97
C LEU A 34 -5.56 -11.37 2.27
N SER A 35 -6.40 -12.16 2.94
CA SER A 35 -7.20 -11.74 4.10
C SER A 35 -8.03 -10.47 3.86
N LEU A 36 -8.56 -10.34 2.63
CA LEU A 36 -9.33 -9.17 2.20
C LEU A 36 -10.81 -9.24 2.60
N LYS A 37 -11.36 -8.09 2.96
CA LYS A 37 -12.79 -7.88 3.27
C LYS A 37 -13.41 -6.80 2.38
N GLU A 38 -14.47 -6.15 2.82
CA GLU A 38 -15.15 -5.10 2.06
C GLU A 38 -14.39 -3.77 2.17
N ALA A 39 -14.62 -2.85 1.22
CA ALA A 39 -13.94 -1.56 1.20
C ALA A 39 -14.18 -0.74 2.48
N THR A 40 -15.36 -0.89 3.10
CA THR A 40 -15.74 -0.24 4.36
C THR A 40 -14.91 -0.68 5.56
N ASP A 41 -14.23 -1.83 5.47
CA ASP A 41 -13.40 -2.35 6.57
C ASP A 41 -12.02 -1.70 6.63
N TYR A 42 -11.64 -0.91 5.63
CA TYR A 42 -10.29 -0.36 5.50
C TYR A 42 -10.24 1.15 5.68
N ARG A 43 -9.49 1.61 6.70
CA ARG A 43 -9.31 3.04 7.03
C ARG A 43 -8.89 3.87 5.81
N TYR A 44 -7.98 3.34 5.00
CA TYR A 44 -7.46 4.04 3.82
C TYR A 44 -8.50 4.19 2.70
N LEU A 45 -9.60 3.46 2.73
CA LEU A 45 -10.66 3.57 1.72
C LEU A 45 -11.89 4.35 2.20
N THR A 46 -11.99 4.59 3.51
CA THR A 46 -13.13 5.28 4.14
C THR A 46 -12.85 6.74 4.52
N GLY A 47 -11.62 7.22 4.36
CA GLY A 47 -11.20 8.56 4.81
C GLY A 47 -12.01 9.71 4.20
N GLY A 48 -12.31 9.60 2.90
CA GLY A 48 -13.14 10.57 2.18
C GLY A 48 -14.65 10.32 2.27
N LYS A 49 -15.11 9.34 3.06
CA LYS A 49 -16.54 8.98 3.20
C LYS A 49 -17.25 8.61 1.89
N CYS A 50 -16.49 8.28 0.87
CA CYS A 50 -16.96 7.91 -0.46
C CYS A 50 -16.25 6.62 -0.90
N ILE A 51 -17.04 5.58 -1.20
CA ILE A 51 -16.52 4.28 -1.67
C ILE A 51 -17.03 3.92 -3.07
N GLY A 52 -18.24 4.37 -3.41
CA GLY A 52 -18.82 4.21 -4.74
C GLY A 52 -18.46 5.38 -5.66
N CYS A 53 -18.58 5.17 -6.96
CA CYS A 53 -18.49 6.24 -7.96
C CYS A 53 -19.52 5.96 -9.05
N GLU A 54 -20.41 6.93 -9.28
CA GLU A 54 -21.49 6.78 -10.25
C GLU A 54 -20.93 6.53 -11.66
N GLY A 55 -21.58 5.62 -12.40
CA GLY A 55 -21.19 5.27 -13.76
C GLY A 55 -19.95 4.38 -13.89
N ARG A 56 -19.39 3.88 -12.78
CA ARG A 56 -18.23 2.96 -12.80
C ARG A 56 -18.60 1.56 -12.34
N ASP A 57 -18.13 0.57 -13.08
CA ASP A 57 -18.15 -0.84 -12.71
C ASP A 57 -16.75 -1.27 -12.30
N ASP A 58 -16.48 -1.26 -11.00
CA ASP A 58 -15.15 -1.60 -10.45
C ASP A 58 -14.77 -3.08 -10.75
N THR A 59 -15.74 -3.99 -10.92
CA THR A 59 -15.49 -5.39 -11.30
C THR A 59 -15.04 -5.49 -12.75
N ALA A 60 -15.73 -4.81 -13.67
CA ALA A 60 -15.34 -4.75 -15.08
C ALA A 60 -13.97 -4.08 -15.26
N GLU A 61 -13.73 -2.95 -14.59
CA GLU A 61 -12.43 -2.26 -14.63
C GLU A 61 -11.29 -3.17 -14.11
N PHE A 62 -11.54 -4.01 -13.11
CA PHE A 62 -10.53 -4.97 -12.64
C PHE A 62 -10.16 -6.02 -13.69
N ALA A 63 -11.16 -6.55 -14.42
CA ALA A 63 -10.92 -7.49 -15.50
C ALA A 63 -10.08 -6.87 -16.62
N ASP A 64 -10.36 -5.60 -16.96
CA ASP A 64 -9.58 -4.83 -17.93
C ASP A 64 -8.14 -4.60 -17.46
N ILE A 65 -7.95 -4.24 -16.17
CA ILE A 65 -6.62 -4.07 -15.58
C ILE A 65 -5.81 -5.37 -15.66
N ARG A 66 -6.39 -6.52 -15.27
CA ARG A 66 -5.72 -7.83 -15.36
C ARG A 66 -5.33 -8.15 -16.80
N SER A 67 -6.24 -7.91 -17.75
CA SER A 67 -6.01 -8.15 -19.17
C SER A 67 -4.90 -7.25 -19.73
N ALA A 68 -4.89 -5.96 -19.37
CA ALA A 68 -3.85 -5.02 -19.76
C ALA A 68 -2.47 -5.43 -19.21
N MET A 69 -2.39 -5.86 -17.95
CA MET A 69 -1.14 -6.38 -17.37
C MET A 69 -0.60 -7.58 -18.16
N LYS A 70 -1.47 -8.48 -18.65
CA LYS A 70 -1.07 -9.60 -19.52
C LYS A 70 -0.52 -9.14 -20.86
N VAL A 71 -1.19 -8.19 -21.52
CA VAL A 71 -0.71 -7.60 -22.78
C VAL A 71 0.66 -6.93 -22.58
N LEU A 72 0.86 -6.30 -21.43
CA LEU A 72 2.12 -5.67 -21.02
C LEU A 72 3.15 -6.67 -20.46
N THR A 73 2.96 -7.97 -20.70
CA THR A 73 3.91 -9.05 -20.40
C THR A 73 4.19 -9.26 -18.90
N PHE A 74 3.29 -8.85 -18.01
CA PHE A 74 3.37 -9.23 -16.60
C PHE A 74 3.04 -10.72 -16.44
N THR A 75 3.89 -11.44 -15.73
CA THR A 75 3.62 -12.85 -15.39
C THR A 75 2.50 -12.97 -14.35
N ASP A 76 1.86 -14.13 -14.23
CA ASP A 76 0.86 -14.36 -13.17
C ASP A 76 1.43 -14.11 -11.76
N ALA A 77 2.67 -14.55 -11.53
CA ALA A 77 3.36 -14.32 -10.27
C ALA A 77 3.57 -12.83 -9.99
N GLU A 78 3.98 -12.06 -11.00
CA GLU A 78 4.16 -10.61 -10.85
C GLU A 78 2.84 -9.88 -10.60
N ILE A 79 1.76 -10.25 -11.29
CA ILE A 79 0.42 -9.71 -11.04
C ILE A 79 -0.02 -10.01 -9.61
N TRP A 80 0.21 -11.24 -9.16
CA TRP A 80 -0.10 -11.64 -7.78
C TRP A 80 0.70 -10.85 -6.74
N GLU A 81 1.99 -10.62 -6.96
CA GLU A 81 2.81 -9.79 -6.07
C GLU A 81 2.32 -8.33 -6.03
N VAL A 82 1.84 -7.77 -7.15
CA VAL A 82 1.17 -6.45 -7.15
C VAL A 82 -0.05 -6.47 -6.24
N PHE A 83 -0.91 -7.50 -6.32
CA PHE A 83 -2.08 -7.62 -5.47
C PHE A 83 -1.74 -7.79 -3.99
N LYS A 84 -0.69 -8.57 -3.67
CA LYS A 84 -0.16 -8.67 -2.30
C LYS A 84 0.29 -7.33 -1.75
N VAL A 85 0.98 -6.51 -2.54
CA VAL A 85 1.42 -5.17 -2.12
C VAL A 85 0.21 -4.24 -1.91
N LEU A 86 -0.81 -4.31 -2.76
CA LEU A 86 -2.03 -3.52 -2.58
C LEU A 86 -2.82 -3.95 -1.33
N ALA A 87 -2.99 -5.25 -1.10
CA ALA A 87 -3.62 -5.78 0.11
C ALA A 87 -2.86 -5.41 1.38
N LEU A 88 -1.52 -5.48 1.33
CA LEU A 88 -0.64 -5.04 2.40
C LEU A 88 -0.92 -3.60 2.81
N LEU A 89 -1.05 -2.68 1.85
CA LEU A 89 -1.32 -1.27 2.15
C LEU A 89 -2.64 -1.09 2.92
N LEU A 90 -3.68 -1.86 2.56
CA LEU A 90 -4.95 -1.86 3.26
C LEU A 90 -4.81 -2.35 4.71
N HIS A 91 -4.05 -3.43 4.93
CA HIS A 91 -3.77 -3.94 6.27
C HIS A 91 -2.93 -2.99 7.12
N LEU A 92 -1.90 -2.36 6.53
CA LEU A 92 -1.09 -1.34 7.21
C LEU A 92 -1.98 -0.21 7.72
N GLY A 93 -2.89 0.31 6.90
CA GLY A 93 -3.81 1.38 7.31
C GLY A 93 -4.72 1.03 8.49
N ASN A 94 -4.98 -0.25 8.72
CA ASN A 94 -5.81 -0.73 9.82
C ASN A 94 -5.03 -1.09 11.09
N ILE A 95 -3.70 -0.97 11.11
CA ILE A 95 -2.94 -1.14 12.35
C ILE A 95 -3.34 -0.01 13.32
N LYS A 96 -4.01 -0.38 14.41
CA LYS A 96 -4.52 0.53 15.44
C LYS A 96 -3.50 0.71 16.54
N THR A 97 -3.10 1.95 16.76
CA THR A 97 -2.16 2.35 17.81
C THR A 97 -2.86 3.15 18.91
N LYS A 98 -2.42 2.95 20.15
CA LYS A 98 -2.87 3.66 21.35
C LYS A 98 -1.70 4.42 21.97
N ALA A 99 -2.00 5.53 22.62
CA ALA A 99 -1.02 6.26 23.42
C ALA A 99 -0.75 5.48 24.71
N ALA A 100 0.50 5.44 25.12
CA ALA A 100 0.97 4.81 26.35
C ALA A 100 2.09 5.66 26.95
N VAL A 101 2.50 5.33 28.18
CA VAL A 101 3.67 5.93 28.83
C VAL A 101 4.56 4.82 29.35
N ILE A 102 5.83 4.82 28.93
CA ILE A 102 6.84 3.84 29.36
C ILE A 102 8.03 4.63 29.91
N ASN A 103 8.41 4.38 31.17
CA ASN A 103 9.54 5.08 31.83
C ASN A 103 9.43 6.61 31.78
N ASN A 104 8.22 7.16 31.99
CA ASN A 104 7.91 8.60 31.89
C ASN A 104 8.11 9.22 30.50
N LEU A 105 8.20 8.40 29.45
CA LEU A 105 8.26 8.83 28.06
C LEU A 105 6.97 8.48 27.34
N ASP A 106 6.55 9.35 26.42
CA ASP A 106 5.47 9.04 25.49
C ASP A 106 5.83 7.79 24.67
N ALA A 107 4.87 6.89 24.62
CA ALA A 107 4.99 5.61 23.95
C ALA A 107 3.72 5.28 23.17
N THR A 108 3.81 4.21 22.38
CA THR A 108 2.67 3.69 21.65
C THR A 108 2.61 2.18 21.72
N GLU A 109 1.39 1.67 21.78
CA GLU A 109 1.11 0.24 21.79
C GLU A 109 0.14 -0.10 20.67
N ILE A 110 0.34 -1.28 20.07
CA ILE A 110 -0.56 -1.81 19.05
C ILE A 110 -1.71 -2.54 19.76
N SER A 111 -2.94 -2.15 19.42
CA SER A 111 -4.15 -2.65 20.10
C SER A 111 -4.59 -4.03 19.65
N GLU A 112 -4.31 -4.37 18.39
CA GLU A 112 -4.76 -5.61 17.75
C GLU A 112 -3.68 -6.08 16.78
N MET A 113 -3.29 -7.35 16.90
CA MET A 113 -2.17 -7.92 16.13
C MET A 113 -2.59 -8.51 14.78
N SER A 114 -3.88 -8.75 14.54
CA SER A 114 -4.39 -9.41 13.33
C SER A 114 -3.85 -8.78 12.03
N HIS A 115 -3.95 -7.45 11.91
CA HIS A 115 -3.43 -6.72 10.75
C HIS A 115 -1.91 -6.64 10.69
N VAL A 116 -1.22 -6.69 11.83
CA VAL A 116 0.24 -6.76 11.87
C VAL A 116 0.71 -8.15 11.41
N ASP A 117 0.06 -9.22 11.86
CA ASP A 117 0.34 -10.59 11.46
C ASP A 117 0.18 -10.71 9.94
N THR A 118 -0.98 -10.33 9.39
CA THR A 118 -1.22 -10.34 7.94
C THR A 118 -0.21 -9.47 7.18
N ALA A 119 0.03 -8.23 7.61
CA ALA A 119 0.98 -7.35 6.94
C ALA A 119 2.41 -7.93 6.95
N SER A 120 2.84 -8.54 8.06
CA SER A 120 4.15 -9.18 8.17
C SER A 120 4.28 -10.39 7.26
N THR A 121 3.22 -11.19 7.11
CA THR A 121 3.17 -12.31 6.15
C THR A 121 3.24 -11.83 4.70
N LEU A 122 2.46 -10.80 4.33
CA LEU A 122 2.45 -10.27 2.96
C LEU A 122 3.80 -9.63 2.59
N LEU A 123 4.46 -8.97 3.55
CA LEU A 123 5.81 -8.42 3.39
C LEU A 123 6.92 -9.46 3.46
N SER A 124 6.63 -10.68 3.93
CA SER A 124 7.63 -11.70 4.25
C SER A 124 8.69 -11.20 5.25
N VAL A 125 8.29 -10.46 6.27
CA VAL A 125 9.17 -9.92 7.32
C VAL A 125 8.84 -10.48 8.69
N ASN A 126 9.79 -10.39 9.61
CA ASN A 126 9.54 -10.75 11.00
C ASN A 126 8.51 -9.78 11.62
N ARG A 127 7.46 -10.34 12.22
CA ARG A 127 6.42 -9.57 12.92
C ARG A 127 6.99 -8.60 13.96
N LYS A 128 7.93 -9.04 14.79
CA LYS A 128 8.54 -8.21 15.85
C LYS A 128 9.23 -7.00 15.23
N SER A 129 9.94 -7.19 14.12
CA SER A 129 10.60 -6.08 13.41
C SER A 129 9.58 -5.08 12.84
N LEU A 130 8.43 -5.54 12.34
CA LEU A 130 7.37 -4.63 11.89
C LEU A 130 6.76 -3.84 13.06
N VAL A 131 6.53 -4.49 14.20
CA VAL A 131 6.06 -3.81 15.42
C VAL A 131 7.06 -2.76 15.85
N GLU A 132 8.34 -3.12 16.00
CA GLU A 132 9.41 -2.21 16.41
C GLU A 132 9.56 -1.02 15.45
N ALA A 133 9.45 -1.26 14.14
CA ALA A 133 9.48 -0.20 13.13
C ALA A 133 8.29 0.77 13.24
N ILE A 134 7.15 0.34 13.78
CA ILE A 134 5.96 1.17 13.96
C ILE A 134 5.94 1.85 15.33
N THR A 135 6.56 1.28 16.36
CA THR A 135 6.43 1.77 17.75
C THR A 135 7.69 2.42 18.32
N THR A 136 8.84 2.21 17.68
CA THR A 136 10.13 2.74 18.15
C THR A 136 10.86 3.49 17.04
N LYS A 137 11.79 4.34 17.45
CA LYS A 137 12.74 5.03 16.55
C LYS A 137 14.17 4.72 16.99
N THR A 138 15.03 4.53 16.00
CA THR A 138 16.47 4.39 16.21
C THR A 138 17.14 5.72 15.92
N ILE A 139 17.87 6.25 16.90
CA ILE A 139 18.59 7.51 16.82
C ILE A 139 20.08 7.20 16.87
N PHE A 140 20.82 7.72 15.89
CA PHE A 140 22.27 7.67 15.86
C PHE A 140 22.82 9.01 16.35
N ALA A 141 23.52 9.01 17.49
CA ALA A 141 24.09 10.23 18.06
C ALA A 141 25.48 9.93 18.63
N HIS A 142 26.48 10.74 18.26
CA HIS A 142 27.85 10.65 18.79
C HIS A 142 28.50 9.26 18.75
N GLY A 143 28.18 8.44 17.75
CA GLY A 143 28.69 7.07 17.60
C GLY A 143 27.88 5.99 18.35
N GLU A 144 26.85 6.39 19.09
CA GLU A 144 25.94 5.48 19.78
C GLU A 144 24.62 5.30 19.02
N THR A 145 24.04 4.10 19.14
CA THR A 145 22.72 3.76 18.60
C THR A 145 21.75 3.62 19.76
N VAL A 146 20.77 4.52 19.85
CA VAL A 146 19.76 4.53 20.91
C VAL A 146 18.40 4.23 20.32
N VAL A 147 17.71 3.23 20.86
CA VAL A 147 16.30 2.94 20.54
C VAL A 147 15.42 3.63 21.57
N SER A 148 14.44 4.40 21.09
CA SER A 148 13.50 5.16 21.92
C SER A 148 12.07 4.91 21.49
N THR A 149 11.13 4.99 22.43
CA THR A 149 9.69 4.87 22.14
C THR A 149 9.21 6.06 21.31
N MET A 150 8.09 5.86 20.59
CA MET A 150 7.41 6.91 19.84
C MET A 150 6.04 7.20 20.43
N SER A 151 5.59 8.45 20.34
CA SER A 151 4.19 8.78 20.63
C SER A 151 3.25 8.11 19.62
N ARG A 152 1.96 8.07 19.94
CA ARG A 152 0.95 7.53 19.02
C ARG A 152 0.93 8.27 17.68
N GLU A 153 1.06 9.58 17.70
CA GLU A 153 1.06 10.45 16.52
C GLU A 153 2.26 10.14 15.64
N GLN A 154 3.46 10.05 16.23
CA GLN A 154 4.68 9.66 15.54
C GLN A 154 4.56 8.28 14.90
N SER A 155 3.96 7.32 15.61
CA SER A 155 3.71 5.97 15.08
C SER A 155 2.77 5.95 13.86
N VAL A 156 1.71 6.75 13.91
CA VAL A 156 0.79 6.93 12.78
C VAL A 156 1.51 7.56 11.58
N ASP A 157 2.31 8.59 11.82
CA ASP A 157 3.09 9.25 10.76
C ASP A 157 4.09 8.29 10.10
N VAL A 158 4.78 7.46 10.89
CA VAL A 158 5.71 6.44 10.39
C VAL A 158 4.99 5.38 9.54
N ARG A 159 3.87 4.85 10.02
CA ARG A 159 3.03 3.88 9.28
C ARG A 159 2.54 4.46 7.95
N ASP A 160 2.10 5.71 7.96
CA ASP A 160 1.58 6.39 6.78
C ASP A 160 2.72 6.72 5.80
N ALA A 161 3.88 7.16 6.30
CA ALA A 161 5.10 7.36 5.51
C ALA A 161 5.56 6.06 4.84
N PHE A 162 5.55 4.95 5.58
CA PHE A 162 5.89 3.64 5.05
C PHE A 162 4.92 3.20 3.95
N SER A 163 3.61 3.37 4.16
CA SER A 163 2.57 3.08 3.18
C SER A 163 2.75 3.90 1.89
N LYS A 164 2.99 5.21 2.02
CA LYS A 164 3.30 6.12 0.90
C LYS A 164 4.57 5.69 0.15
N GLY A 165 5.59 5.24 0.88
CA GLY A 165 6.85 4.75 0.33
C GLY A 165 6.67 3.47 -0.49
N ILE A 166 5.96 2.48 0.04
CA ILE A 166 5.64 1.22 -0.63
C ILE A 166 4.87 1.49 -1.93
N TYR A 167 3.77 2.24 -1.86
CA TYR A 167 2.96 2.53 -3.05
C TYR A 167 3.75 3.31 -4.11
N GLY A 168 4.57 4.27 -3.68
CA GLY A 168 5.45 5.01 -4.59
C GLY A 168 6.45 4.11 -5.32
N ARG A 169 7.05 3.14 -4.63
CA ARG A 169 7.97 2.17 -5.25
C ARG A 169 7.23 1.20 -6.18
N LEU A 170 6.05 0.73 -5.79
CA LEU A 170 5.19 -0.11 -6.65
C LEU A 170 4.87 0.60 -7.96
N PHE A 171 4.45 1.88 -7.90
CA PHE A 171 4.15 2.66 -9.09
C PHE A 171 5.35 2.80 -10.02
N ILE A 172 6.53 3.15 -9.48
CA ILE A 172 7.77 3.24 -10.27
C ILE A 172 8.10 1.89 -10.92
N TRP A 173 7.94 0.80 -10.19
CA TRP A 173 8.19 -0.54 -10.71
C TRP A 173 7.22 -0.91 -11.85
N ILE A 174 5.92 -0.62 -11.71
CA ILE A 174 4.92 -0.83 -12.78
C ILE A 174 5.29 -0.01 -14.02
N VAL A 175 5.63 1.28 -13.86
CA VAL A 175 6.05 2.14 -14.99
C VAL A 175 7.31 1.57 -15.65
N SER A 176 8.28 1.09 -14.88
CA SER A 176 9.48 0.45 -15.41
C SER A 176 9.13 -0.80 -16.23
N LYS A 177 8.24 -1.66 -15.73
CA LYS A 177 7.77 -2.87 -16.43
C LYS A 177 7.06 -2.53 -17.75
N ILE A 178 6.19 -1.52 -17.74
CA ILE A 178 5.54 -1.01 -18.96
C ILE A 178 6.58 -0.53 -19.96
N ASN A 179 7.52 0.30 -19.50
CA ASN A 179 8.60 0.83 -20.35
C ASN A 179 9.43 -0.29 -20.95
N SER A 180 9.77 -1.33 -20.19
CA SER A 180 10.50 -2.50 -20.71
C SER A 180 9.71 -3.29 -21.75
N ALA A 181 8.38 -3.34 -21.65
CA ALA A 181 7.53 -4.06 -22.61
C ALA A 181 7.34 -3.28 -23.93
N ILE A 182 7.26 -1.95 -23.88
CA ILE A 182 7.03 -1.12 -25.07
C ILE A 182 8.32 -0.64 -25.74
N TYR A 183 9.44 -0.60 -25.01
CA TYR A 183 10.70 -0.11 -25.53
C TYR A 183 11.26 -1.08 -26.57
N ARG A 184 11.54 -0.56 -27.77
CA ARG A 184 12.24 -1.29 -28.84
C ARG A 184 13.67 -0.76 -28.96
N PRO A 185 14.70 -1.62 -28.88
CA PRO A 185 16.09 -1.21 -29.11
C PRO A 185 16.29 -0.61 -30.50
N LYS A 186 17.17 0.38 -30.60
CA LYS A 186 17.39 1.18 -31.81
C LYS A 186 17.87 0.33 -32.99
N ALA A 187 17.12 0.36 -34.08
CA ALA A 187 17.62 0.05 -35.42
C ALA A 187 17.34 1.28 -36.31
N SER A 188 18.31 2.20 -36.42
CA SER A 188 18.20 3.44 -37.21
C SER A 188 17.18 4.49 -36.71
N HIS A 189 17.32 5.73 -37.19
CA HIS A 189 16.68 6.97 -36.75
C HIS A 189 15.17 6.84 -36.48
N HIS A 190 14.73 7.23 -35.28
CA HIS A 190 13.32 7.37 -34.92
C HIS A 190 12.98 8.83 -34.64
N THR A 191 11.84 9.28 -35.18
CA THR A 191 11.16 10.51 -34.78
C THR A 191 10.12 10.12 -33.72
N SER A 192 10.01 10.88 -32.64
CA SER A 192 8.98 10.69 -31.60
C SER A 192 8.13 11.94 -31.45
N ILE A 193 6.86 11.76 -31.09
CA ILE A 193 5.95 12.85 -30.72
C ILE A 193 5.66 12.68 -29.23
N GLY A 194 6.03 13.70 -28.44
CA GLY A 194 5.69 13.75 -27.01
C GLY A 194 4.28 14.31 -26.83
N VAL A 195 3.49 13.64 -25.99
CA VAL A 195 2.19 14.15 -25.52
C VAL A 195 2.36 14.45 -24.02
N LEU A 196 2.11 15.70 -23.63
CA LEU A 196 2.15 16.18 -22.24
C LEU A 196 0.74 16.19 -21.65
#